data_AF-A0A950T2I0-F1
#
_entry.id   AF-A0A950T2I0-F1
#
_cell.length_a   1.000
_cell.length_b   1.000
_cell.length_c   1.000
_cell.angle_alpha   90.00
_cell.angle_beta   90.00
_cell.angle_gamma   90.00
#
_symmetry.space_group_name_H-M   'P 1'
#
loop_
_entity.id
_entity.type
_entity.pdbx_description
1 polymer ?
#
loop_
_entity_poly.entity_id
_entity_poly.type
_entity_poly.pdbx_seq_one_letter_code
_entity_poly.pdbx_strand_id
1 'polypeptide(L)'
;TTRVLALEHERLKTLGEAAHVVSFFYEQELTYDTASLVQKGMDATRTRDALIHARDLLAGLEQWEHSIMEPPMRELATKLGLKTGQLFGSIRTAVSGRAATPPLFQMMEVLGREVSMKRIEQAIERLS
;
A
#
# COMPACT_ATOMS: atom_id res chain seq x y z
N THR A 1 11.27 -14.73 -4.69
CA THR A 1 12.53 -14.30 -4.04
C THR A 1 13.32 -13.28 -4.87
N THR A 2 13.60 -13.53 -6.16
CA THR A 2 14.43 -12.63 -7.00
C THR A 2 13.84 -11.22 -7.24
N ARG A 3 12.53 -11.09 -7.48
CA ARG A 3 11.87 -9.78 -7.70
C ARG A 3 11.85 -8.89 -6.45
N VAL A 4 11.72 -9.49 -5.27
CA VAL A 4 11.76 -8.79 -3.97
C VAL A 4 13.16 -8.21 -3.72
N LEU A 5 14.20 -9.01 -3.95
CA LEU A 5 15.59 -8.55 -3.81
C LEU A 5 15.90 -7.43 -4.80
N ALA A 6 15.44 -7.50 -6.04
CA ALA A 6 15.65 -6.44 -7.03
C ALA A 6 14.99 -5.11 -6.64
N LEU A 7 13.79 -5.15 -6.03
CA LEU A 7 13.06 -3.96 -5.60
C LEU A 7 13.73 -3.26 -4.40
N GLU A 8 14.39 -4.02 -3.53
CA GLU A 8 15.00 -3.50 -2.30
C GLU A 8 16.52 -3.36 -2.42
N HIS A 9 17.16 -3.85 -3.49
CA HIS A 9 18.62 -3.87 -3.66
C HIS A 9 19.27 -2.50 -3.45
N GLU A 10 18.65 -1.41 -3.94
CA GLU A 10 19.17 -0.05 -3.76
C GLU A 10 19.08 0.48 -2.33
N ARG A 11 18.29 -0.17 -1.46
CA ARG A 11 18.02 0.25 -0.07
C ARG A 11 18.73 -0.63 0.96
N LEU A 12 19.27 -1.77 0.55
CA LEU A 12 20.00 -2.68 1.42
C LEU A 12 21.41 -2.15 1.67
N LYS A 13 21.70 -1.70 2.89
CA LYS A 13 23.10 -1.37 3.27
C LYS A 13 23.86 -2.60 3.71
N THR A 14 23.17 -3.62 4.23
CA THR A 14 23.78 -4.90 4.64
C THR A 14 22.82 -6.08 4.39
N LEU A 15 23.36 -7.29 4.23
CA LEU A 15 22.58 -8.53 4.13
C LEU A 15 21.73 -8.80 5.38
N GLY A 16 22.12 -8.28 6.54
CA GLY A 16 21.36 -8.40 7.80
C GLY A 16 20.06 -7.59 7.80
N GLU A 17 20.00 -6.48 7.06
CA GLU A 17 18.80 -5.66 6.92
C GLU A 17 17.78 -6.29 5.95
N ALA A 18 18.24 -7.19 5.06
CA ALA A 18 17.40 -7.79 4.04
C ALA A 18 16.20 -8.55 4.63
N ALA A 19 16.41 -9.32 5.70
CA ALA A 19 15.33 -10.06 6.35
C ALA A 19 14.24 -9.13 6.89
N HIS A 20 14.60 -8.00 7.51
CA HIS A 20 13.64 -7.02 8.03
C HIS A 20 12.95 -6.27 6.89
N VAL A 21 13.68 -5.89 5.85
CA VAL A 21 13.12 -5.16 4.71
C VAL A 21 12.11 -6.01 3.95
N VAL A 22 12.35 -7.31 3.80
CA VAL A 22 11.46 -8.21 3.04
C VAL A 22 10.39 -8.91 3.89
N SER A 23 10.44 -8.82 5.23
CA SER A 23 9.58 -9.62 6.12
C SER A 23 8.08 -9.45 5.81
N PHE A 24 7.65 -8.21 5.53
CA PHE A 24 6.26 -7.90 5.23
C PHE A 24 5.74 -8.54 3.94
N PHE A 25 6.60 -9.03 3.04
CA PHE A 25 6.16 -9.82 1.88
C PHE A 25 5.66 -11.22 2.28
N TYR A 26 6.03 -11.71 3.46
CA TYR A 26 5.74 -13.08 3.92
C TYR A 26 4.79 -13.14 5.12
N GLU A 27 4.50 -12.00 5.75
CA GLU A 27 3.56 -11.89 6.89
C GLU A 27 2.11 -11.88 6.39
N GLN A 28 1.24 -12.77 6.87
CA GLN A 28 -0.17 -12.76 6.43
C GLN A 28 -0.98 -11.62 7.07
N GLU A 29 -0.60 -11.21 8.28
CA GLU A 29 -1.23 -10.14 9.03
C GLU A 29 -0.16 -9.15 9.48
N LEU A 30 -0.48 -7.88 9.35
CA LEU A 30 0.43 -6.80 9.72
C LEU A 30 -0.04 -6.16 11.03
N THR A 31 0.91 -5.96 11.94
CA THR A 31 0.71 -5.23 13.20
C THR A 31 1.25 -3.82 13.05
N TYR A 32 0.36 -2.83 13.08
CA TYR A 32 0.70 -1.41 13.07
C TYR A 32 -0.44 -0.62 13.73
N ASP A 33 -0.12 0.58 14.22
CA ASP A 33 -1.10 1.49 14.81
C ASP A 33 -2.10 1.97 13.75
N THR A 34 -3.40 1.83 13.99
CA THR A 34 -4.46 2.34 13.11
C THR A 34 -4.28 3.84 12.80
N ALA A 35 -3.76 4.63 13.75
CA ALA A 35 -3.50 6.06 13.51
C ALA A 35 -2.50 6.32 12.37
N SER A 36 -1.60 5.36 12.09
CA SER A 36 -0.64 5.47 10.99
C SER A 36 -1.28 5.39 9.59
N LEU A 37 -2.53 4.93 9.50
CA LEU A 37 -3.30 4.97 8.25
C LEU A 37 -3.72 6.41 7.90
N VAL A 38 -3.96 7.24 8.91
CA VAL A 38 -4.49 8.60 8.75
C VAL A 38 -3.35 9.55 8.41
N GLN A 39 -3.30 9.98 7.14
CA GLN A 39 -2.26 10.91 6.70
C GLN A 39 -2.56 12.35 7.13
N LYS A 40 -1.53 13.19 7.16
CA LYS A 40 -1.65 14.61 7.52
C LYS A 40 -2.78 15.30 6.73
N GLY A 41 -3.72 15.91 7.45
CA GLY A 41 -4.87 16.61 6.86
C GLY A 41 -6.03 15.70 6.44
N MET A 42 -6.08 14.47 6.97
CA MET A 42 -7.22 13.56 6.90
C MET A 42 -7.69 13.19 8.31
N ASP A 43 -8.86 12.57 8.39
CA ASP A 43 -9.41 11.91 9.57
C ASP A 43 -9.69 10.43 9.25
N ALA A 44 -10.14 9.67 10.26
CA ALA A 44 -10.43 8.24 10.11
C ALA A 44 -11.50 7.97 9.05
N THR A 45 -12.61 8.71 9.07
CA THR A 45 -13.72 8.57 8.13
C THR A 45 -13.27 8.79 6.68
N ARG A 46 -12.57 9.90 6.43
CA ARG A 46 -12.08 10.25 5.09
C ARG A 46 -10.99 9.28 4.62
N THR A 47 -10.19 8.74 5.54
CA THR A 47 -9.19 7.70 5.23
C THR A 47 -9.87 6.40 4.84
N ARG A 48 -10.92 6.00 5.58
CA ARG A 48 -11.71 4.81 5.29
C ARG A 48 -12.37 4.90 3.93
N ASP A 49 -13.04 6.01 3.62
CA ASP A 49 -13.70 6.22 2.32
C ASP A 49 -12.68 6.18 1.17
N ALA A 50 -11.52 6.81 1.36
CA ALA A 50 -10.44 6.78 0.37
C ALA A 50 -9.92 5.37 0.08
N LEU A 51 -9.77 4.54 1.13
CA LEU A 51 -9.35 3.14 0.99
C LEU A 51 -10.43 2.28 0.32
N ILE A 52 -11.71 2.50 0.60
CA ILE A 52 -12.83 1.81 -0.08
C ILE A 52 -12.80 2.10 -1.58
N HIS A 53 -12.71 3.37 -1.96
CA HIS A 53 -12.63 3.73 -3.38
C HIS A 53 -11.38 3.16 -4.06
N ALA A 54 -10.24 3.14 -3.38
CA ALA A 54 -9.03 2.52 -3.91
C ALA A 54 -9.19 1.01 -4.10
N ARG A 55 -9.80 0.32 -3.11
CA ARG A 55 -10.12 -1.11 -3.18
C ARG A 55 -11.02 -1.41 -4.38
N ASP A 56 -12.11 -0.67 -4.55
CA ASP A 56 -13.07 -0.87 -5.64
C ASP A 56 -12.41 -0.67 -7.02
N LEU A 57 -11.58 0.38 -7.14
CA LEU A 57 -10.82 0.64 -8.36
C LEU A 57 -9.85 -0.51 -8.67
N LEU A 58 -9.07 -0.95 -7.68
CA LEU A 58 -8.13 -2.06 -7.83
C LEU A 58 -8.85 -3.38 -8.16
N ALA A 59 -10.02 -3.62 -7.57
CA ALA A 59 -10.81 -4.83 -7.83
C ALA A 59 -11.20 -4.95 -9.32
N GLY A 60 -11.48 -3.82 -9.97
CA GLY A 60 -11.85 -3.75 -11.39
C GLY A 60 -10.71 -3.88 -12.40
N LEU A 61 -9.43 -3.90 -11.97
CA LEU A 61 -8.29 -4.00 -12.90
C LEU A 61 -8.09 -5.44 -13.38
N GLU A 62 -8.05 -5.67 -14.70
CA GLU A 62 -7.77 -7.01 -15.25
C GLU A 62 -6.31 -7.45 -15.04
N GLN A 63 -5.38 -6.49 -15.08
CA GLN A 63 -3.95 -6.72 -14.95
C GLN A 63 -3.42 -6.13 -13.64
N TRP A 64 -2.56 -6.89 -12.95
CA TRP A 64 -1.98 -6.47 -11.67
C TRP A 64 -0.53 -6.00 -11.84
N GLU A 65 -0.36 -4.94 -12.63
CA GLU A 65 0.94 -4.35 -12.97
C GLU A 65 1.01 -2.90 -12.49
N HIS A 66 2.17 -2.45 -12.01
CA HIS A 66 2.35 -1.12 -11.44
C HIS A 66 2.02 0.01 -12.42
N SER A 67 2.38 -0.17 -13.70
CA SER A 67 2.09 0.75 -14.80
C SER A 67 0.59 0.93 -15.06
N ILE A 68 -0.22 -0.09 -14.75
CA ILE A 68 -1.68 -0.09 -14.90
C ILE A 68 -2.37 0.47 -13.65
N MET A 69 -1.84 0.15 -12.46
CA MET A 69 -2.43 0.58 -11.18
C MET A 69 -2.25 2.08 -10.91
N GLU A 70 -1.07 2.64 -11.22
CA GLU A 70 -0.70 3.97 -10.75
C GLU A 70 -1.54 5.13 -11.36
N PRO A 71 -1.71 5.24 -12.69
CA PRO A 71 -2.43 6.35 -13.30
C PRO A 71 -3.86 6.53 -12.78
N PRO A 72 -4.74 5.50 -12.77
CA PRO A 72 -6.12 5.68 -12.28
C PRO A 72 -6.16 5.97 -10.77
N MET A 73 -5.16 5.52 -9.99
CA MET A 73 -5.08 5.84 -8.57
C MET A 73 -4.69 7.31 -8.33
N ARG A 74 -3.87 7.91 -9.21
CA ARG A 74 -3.60 9.36 -9.18
C ARG A 74 -4.86 10.17 -9.48
N GLU A 75 -5.62 9.76 -10.50
CA GLU A 75 -6.90 10.39 -10.83
C GLU A 75 -7.90 10.26 -9.68
N LEU A 76 -7.94 9.10 -9.01
CA LEU A 76 -8.81 8.90 -7.85
C LEU A 76 -8.48 9.88 -6.73
N ALA A 77 -7.19 10.11 -6.43
CA ALA A 77 -6.79 11.10 -5.43
C ALA A 77 -7.37 12.48 -5.77
N THR A 78 -7.27 12.90 -7.03
CA THR A 78 -7.85 14.16 -7.51
C THR A 78 -9.37 14.19 -7.37
N LYS A 79 -10.08 13.12 -7.76
CA LYS A 79 -11.55 13.01 -7.65
C LYS A 79 -12.04 13.11 -6.21
N LEU A 80 -11.28 12.57 -5.25
CA LEU A 80 -11.59 12.63 -3.81
C LEU A 80 -11.12 13.93 -3.13
N GLY A 81 -10.54 14.88 -3.88
CA GLY A 81 -9.98 16.12 -3.34
C GLY A 81 -8.81 15.88 -2.38
N LEU A 82 -8.05 14.81 -2.60
CA LEU A 82 -6.89 14.42 -1.81
C LEU A 82 -5.60 14.73 -2.56
N LYS A 83 -4.55 15.05 -1.79
CA LYS A 83 -3.20 15.04 -2.34
C LYS A 83 -2.80 13.60 -2.65
N THR A 84 -2.04 13.36 -3.71
CA THR A 84 -1.56 12.00 -4.04
C THR A 84 -0.83 11.33 -2.88
N GLY A 85 0.00 12.07 -2.14
CA GLY A 85 0.69 11.55 -0.96
C GLY A 85 -0.22 11.12 0.19
N GLN A 86 -1.43 11.69 0.29
CA GLN A 86 -2.42 11.29 1.29
C GLN A 86 -3.00 9.91 0.95
N LEU A 87 -3.54 9.74 -0.27
CA LEU A 87 -4.08 8.45 -0.70
C LEU A 87 -2.99 7.37 -0.71
N PHE A 88 -1.83 7.67 -1.31
CA PHE A 88 -0.76 6.67 -1.47
C PHE A 88 -0.10 6.35 -0.13
N GLY A 89 -0.03 7.31 0.80
CA GLY A 89 0.44 7.08 2.17
C GLY A 89 -0.45 6.08 2.90
N SER A 90 -1.78 6.29 2.87
CA SER A 90 -2.73 5.37 3.50
C SER A 90 -2.68 3.97 2.89
N ILE A 91 -2.66 3.84 1.55
CA ILE A 91 -2.54 2.53 0.89
C ILE A 91 -1.22 1.86 1.27
N ARG A 92 -0.10 2.60 1.26
CA ARG A 92 1.22 2.08 1.67
C ARG A 92 1.18 1.50 3.07
N THR A 93 0.67 2.26 4.04
CA THR A 93 0.55 1.77 5.41
C THR A 93 -0.34 0.55 5.47
N ALA A 94 -1.49 0.55 4.77
CA ALA A 94 -2.40 -0.59 4.74
C ALA A 94 -1.70 -1.88 4.24
N VAL A 95 -0.95 -1.80 3.15
CA VAL A 95 -0.36 -3.00 2.53
C VAL A 95 1.00 -3.40 3.10
N SER A 96 1.69 -2.53 3.83
CA SER A 96 3.06 -2.81 4.32
C SER A 96 3.26 -2.62 5.82
N GLY A 97 2.34 -1.93 6.51
CA GLY A 97 2.48 -1.53 7.91
C GLY A 97 3.59 -0.50 8.15
N ARG A 98 4.12 0.11 7.08
CA ARG A 98 5.31 0.98 7.14
C ARG A 98 5.08 2.29 6.42
N ALA A 99 5.65 3.37 6.96
CA ALA A 99 5.60 4.70 6.33
C ALA A 99 6.53 4.82 5.11
N ALA A 100 7.64 4.08 5.08
CA ALA A 100 8.67 4.16 4.05
C ALA A 100 8.90 2.80 3.37
N THR A 101 8.51 2.69 2.11
CA THR A 101 8.62 1.49 1.27
C THR A 101 9.28 1.84 -0.06
N PRO A 102 9.61 0.85 -0.92
CA PRO A 102 9.84 1.10 -2.34
C PRO A 102 8.62 1.76 -3.01
N PRO A 103 8.69 2.08 -4.32
CA PRO A 103 7.55 2.58 -5.07
C PRO A 103 6.31 1.71 -4.83
N LEU A 104 5.22 2.34 -4.37
CA LEU A 104 4.06 1.66 -3.80
C LEU A 104 3.50 0.58 -4.73
N PHE A 105 3.28 0.94 -6.00
CA PHE A 105 2.65 0.02 -6.96
C PHE A 105 3.59 -1.09 -7.42
N GLN A 106 4.91 -0.86 -7.48
CA GLN A 106 5.88 -1.93 -7.73
C GLN A 106 5.90 -2.91 -6.56
N MET A 107 5.81 -2.42 -5.32
CA MET A 107 5.68 -3.26 -4.14
C MET A 107 4.36 -4.05 -4.16
N MET A 108 3.23 -3.43 -4.51
CA MET A 108 1.94 -4.13 -4.63
C MET A 108 1.92 -5.16 -5.76
N GLU A 109 2.60 -4.90 -6.88
CA GLU A 109 2.79 -5.87 -7.96
C GLU A 109 3.54 -7.10 -7.45
N VAL A 110 4.61 -6.90 -6.67
CA VAL A 110 5.40 -8.00 -6.10
C VAL A 110 4.66 -8.74 -4.97
N LEU A 111 3.89 -8.02 -4.13
CA LEU A 111 3.01 -8.61 -3.11
C LEU A 111 1.90 -9.46 -3.73
N GLY A 112 1.45 -9.08 -4.92
CA GLY A 112 0.34 -9.72 -5.61
C GLY A 112 -1.03 -9.23 -5.15
N ARG A 113 -2.05 -9.53 -5.97
CA ARG A 113 -3.42 -9.04 -5.84
C ARG A 113 -4.07 -9.47 -4.54
N GLU A 114 -4.07 -10.77 -4.26
CA GLU A 114 -4.79 -11.35 -3.12
C GLU A 114 -4.33 -10.75 -1.78
N VAL A 115 -3.01 -10.73 -1.55
CA VAL A 115 -2.41 -10.19 -0.33
C VAL A 115 -2.69 -8.69 -0.19
N SER A 116 -2.49 -7.92 -1.26
CA SER A 116 -2.72 -6.47 -1.24
C SER A 116 -4.19 -6.13 -0.94
N MET A 117 -5.13 -6.81 -1.61
CA MET A 117 -6.56 -6.58 -1.42
C MET A 117 -7.02 -6.97 -0.01
N LYS A 118 -6.57 -8.13 0.50
CA LYS A 118 -6.89 -8.57 1.86
C LYS A 118 -6.42 -7.54 2.91
N ARG A 119 -5.20 -7.03 2.77
CA ARG A 119 -4.64 -6.03 3.70
C ARG A 119 -5.36 -4.69 3.63
N ILE A 120 -5.78 -4.25 2.43
CA ILE A 120 -6.60 -3.05 2.28
C ILE A 120 -7.95 -3.22 2.97
N GLU A 121 -8.61 -4.38 2.82
CA GLU A 121 -9.88 -4.68 3.49
C GLU A 121 -9.73 -4.62 5.02
N GLN A 122 -8.70 -5.27 5.56
CA GLN A 122 -8.38 -5.23 6.99
C GLN A 122 -8.12 -3.81 7.49
N ALA A 123 -7.47 -2.95 6.69
CA ALA A 123 -7.26 -1.56 7.06
C ALA A 123 -8.57 -0.75 7.09
N ILE A 124 -9.51 -1.02 6.17
CA ILE A 124 -10.85 -0.42 6.15
C ILE A 124 -11.63 -0.82 7.40
N GLU A 125 -11.57 -2.10 7.79
CA GLU A 125 -12.22 -2.63 9.00
C GLU A 125 -11.66 -1.98 10.28
N ARG A 126 -10.35 -1.73 10.34
CA ARG A 126 -9.70 -1.07 11.50
C ARG A 126 -10.08 0.41 11.67
N LEU A 127 -10.57 1.06 10.62
CA LEU A 127 -10.99 2.47 10.62
C LEU A 127 -12.49 2.64 10.90
N SER A 128 -13.19 1.55 11.26
CA SER A 128 -14.62 1.53 11.63
C SER A 128 -14.88 2.11 13.01
#